data_AF-G8S276-F1
#
_entry.id   AF-G8S276-F1
#
_cell.length_a   1.000
_cell.length_b   1.000
_cell.length_c   1.000
_cell.angle_alpha   90.00
_cell.angle_beta   90.00
_cell.angle_gamma   90.00
#
_symmetry.space_group_name_H-M   'P 1'
#
loop_
_entity.id
_entity.type
_entity.pdbx_description
1 polymer ?
#
loop_
_entity_poly.entity_id
_entity_poly.type
_entity_poly.pdbx_seq_one_letter_code
_entity_poly.pdbx_strand_id
1 'polypeptide(L)'
;MGAAPPLRRRRRTTCLWAAGLLTAAGMVVQSSRATLTSTTSSGGNSLSAGTVALSDDDSAGAMFSATGIKPGDNGQRCITVTYNGTVASLVKVYAATSISTLHPYLDMVIEQGNGGSFANCGGFTGSAIYTGTLSALGTSFAGGAGTWAPALSGSTQVYRISWTLLDNYAAQSKAAILAFTWEAQST
;
A
#
# COMPACT_ATOMS: atom_id res chain seq x y z
N MET A 1 -32.08 -6.11 -72.90
CA MET A 1 -30.91 -5.21 -73.15
C MET A 1 -30.93 -4.15 -72.05
N GLY A 2 -29.98 -3.97 -71.16
CA GLY A 2 -28.72 -4.64 -70.85
C GLY A 2 -28.36 -4.23 -69.41
N ALA A 3 -27.78 -5.17 -68.65
CA ALA A 3 -27.29 -4.91 -67.30
C ALA A 3 -26.01 -4.06 -67.34
N ALA A 4 -25.82 -3.19 -66.36
CA ALA A 4 -24.56 -2.54 -66.05
C ALA A 4 -24.29 -2.58 -64.54
N PRO A 5 -23.23 -3.25 -64.05
CA PRO A 5 -22.59 -2.90 -62.79
C PRO A 5 -21.50 -1.86 -63.09
N PRO A 6 -21.13 -0.94 -62.17
CA PRO A 6 -19.91 -1.25 -61.40
C PRO A 6 -19.72 -0.58 -60.02
N LEU A 7 -18.88 -1.25 -59.24
CA LEU A 7 -17.80 -0.73 -58.38
C LEU A 7 -18.13 -0.01 -57.05
N ARG A 8 -18.25 -0.89 -56.05
CA ARG A 8 -17.75 -0.82 -54.67
C ARG A 8 -16.63 0.23 -54.43
N ARG A 9 -16.95 1.32 -53.74
CA ARG A 9 -15.96 2.20 -53.08
C ARG A 9 -16.08 2.05 -51.57
N ARG A 10 -15.22 1.20 -50.99
CA ARG A 10 -15.12 0.95 -49.55
C ARG A 10 -14.67 2.24 -48.87
N ARG A 11 -15.57 2.91 -48.14
CA ARG A 11 -15.24 4.02 -47.23
C ARG A 11 -14.40 3.44 -46.08
N ARG A 12 -13.15 3.89 -45.96
CA ARG A 12 -12.32 3.67 -44.76
C ARG A 12 -12.56 4.85 -43.81
N THR A 13 -13.56 4.69 -42.98
CA THR A 13 -13.79 5.45 -41.73
C THR A 13 -13.74 4.37 -40.67
N THR A 14 -12.71 4.28 -39.83
CA THR A 14 -12.57 4.89 -38.49
C THR A 14 -11.39 4.12 -37.83
N CYS A 15 -10.75 4.45 -36.70
CA CYS A 15 -10.96 5.41 -35.63
C CYS A 15 -9.56 5.57 -35.01
N LEU A 16 -9.07 6.81 -34.86
CA LEU A 16 -7.94 7.11 -33.97
C LEU A 16 -8.43 6.92 -32.54
N TRP A 17 -8.10 5.80 -31.90
CA TRP A 17 -8.31 5.64 -30.47
C TRP A 17 -7.17 6.34 -29.73
N ALA A 18 -7.36 7.64 -29.49
CA ALA A 18 -6.67 8.34 -28.42
C ALA A 18 -7.36 7.96 -27.11
N ALA A 19 -6.76 7.08 -26.33
CA ALA A 19 -7.16 6.84 -24.94
C ALA A 19 -6.05 7.38 -24.04
N GLY A 20 -6.04 8.69 -23.84
CA GLY A 20 -5.31 9.32 -22.75
C GLY A 20 -6.04 9.01 -21.45
N LEU A 21 -5.51 8.08 -20.66
CA LEU A 21 -5.99 7.85 -19.30
C LEU A 21 -5.56 9.05 -18.44
N LEU A 22 -6.49 9.99 -18.24
CA LEU A 22 -6.41 10.98 -17.16
C LEU A 22 -6.70 10.25 -15.86
N THR A 23 -5.66 9.74 -15.19
CA THR A 23 -5.78 9.30 -13.80
C THR A 23 -5.78 10.54 -12.92
N ALA A 24 -6.96 10.96 -12.46
CA ALA A 24 -7.08 11.87 -11.34
C ALA A 24 -6.54 11.15 -10.08
N ALA A 25 -5.31 11.47 -9.68
CA ALA A 25 -4.75 11.04 -8.42
C ALA A 25 -5.46 11.80 -7.28
N GLY A 26 -6.50 11.17 -6.72
CA GLY A 26 -7.09 11.63 -5.47
C GLY A 26 -6.06 11.42 -4.36
N MET A 27 -5.65 12.52 -3.71
CA MET A 27 -4.91 12.46 -2.46
C MET A 27 -5.73 11.67 -1.43
N VAL A 28 -5.40 10.40 -1.23
CA VAL A 28 -5.85 9.67 -0.04
C VAL A 28 -4.83 9.94 1.04
N VAL A 29 -4.93 11.11 1.65
CA VAL A 29 -4.34 11.30 2.97
C VAL A 29 -5.23 10.47 3.90
N GLN A 30 -4.85 9.21 4.15
CA GLN A 30 -5.37 8.45 5.29
C GLN A 30 -4.82 9.12 6.55
N SER A 31 -5.35 10.30 6.86
CA SER A 31 -5.28 10.87 8.19
C SER A 31 -6.03 9.89 9.09
N SER A 32 -5.28 9.04 9.79
CA SER A 32 -5.83 8.23 10.88
C SER A 32 -6.48 9.21 11.86
N ARG A 33 -7.81 9.26 11.89
CA ARG A 33 -8.55 10.19 12.76
C ARG A 33 -8.64 9.58 14.15
N ALA A 34 -7.77 10.01 15.06
CA ALA A 34 -7.97 9.78 16.49
C ALA A 34 -8.89 10.88 17.05
N THR A 35 -10.01 10.48 17.68
CA THR A 35 -10.83 11.38 18.49
C THR A 35 -10.24 11.46 19.89
N LEU A 36 -9.41 12.47 20.15
CA LEU A 36 -8.94 12.79 21.50
C LEU A 36 -9.69 14.04 21.97
N THR A 37 -10.79 13.85 22.70
CA THR A 37 -11.62 14.93 23.26
C THR A 37 -11.35 15.03 24.76
N SER A 38 -10.75 16.14 25.19
CA SER A 38 -10.70 16.54 26.60
C SER A 38 -11.09 18.01 26.71
N THR A 39 -12.38 18.30 26.86
CA THR A 39 -12.85 19.61 27.33
C THR A 39 -13.23 19.49 28.80
N THR A 40 -12.38 20.01 29.68
CA THR A 40 -12.80 20.40 31.04
C THR A 40 -12.35 21.84 31.29
N SER A 41 -13.32 22.75 31.39
CA SER A 41 -13.08 24.13 31.78
C SER A 41 -12.99 24.22 33.30
N SER A 42 -11.80 24.46 33.83
CA SER A 42 -11.62 25.14 35.11
C SER A 42 -10.37 25.99 34.98
N GLY A 43 -10.51 27.31 35.15
CA GLY A 43 -9.51 28.31 34.77
C GLY A 43 -8.08 27.97 35.20
N GLY A 44 -7.13 28.16 34.29
CA GLY A 44 -5.68 28.11 34.57
C GLY A 44 -4.89 26.96 33.95
N ASN A 45 -5.52 25.87 33.48
CA ASN A 45 -4.79 24.73 32.90
C ASN A 45 -5.13 24.56 31.41
N SER A 46 -4.20 24.91 30.52
CA SER A 46 -4.30 24.52 29.11
C SER A 46 -3.80 23.08 28.94
N LEU A 47 -4.71 22.11 28.95
CA LEU A 47 -4.42 20.73 28.56
C LEU A 47 -4.61 20.64 27.05
N SER A 48 -3.52 20.53 26.29
CA SER A 48 -3.58 20.24 24.85
C SER A 48 -3.83 18.74 24.66
N ALA A 49 -4.83 18.37 23.85
CA ALA A 49 -4.95 16.98 23.38
C ALA A 49 -3.71 16.62 22.55
N GLY A 50 -3.21 15.40 22.72
CA GLY A 50 -2.14 14.89 21.88
C GLY A 50 -2.67 14.47 20.50
N THR A 51 -1.78 14.23 19.55
CA THR A 51 -2.13 13.84 18.17
C THR A 51 -1.53 12.48 17.82
N VAL A 52 -2.11 11.82 16.83
CA VAL A 52 -1.57 10.61 16.20
C VAL A 52 -1.59 10.86 14.70
N ALA A 53 -0.43 10.82 14.06
CA ALA A 53 -0.31 11.01 12.62
C ALA A 53 0.85 10.18 12.08
N LEU A 54 0.62 9.52 10.95
CA LEU A 54 1.63 8.79 10.21
C LEU A 54 1.78 9.40 8.82
N SER A 55 3.00 9.44 8.33
CA SER A 55 3.30 9.69 6.92
C SER A 55 4.32 8.66 6.46
N ASP A 56 4.12 8.09 5.29
CA ASP A 56 5.10 7.26 4.61
C ASP A 56 5.70 7.99 3.38
N ASP A 57 6.72 7.41 2.78
CA ASP A 57 7.47 7.98 1.66
C ASP A 57 6.94 7.56 0.28
N ASP A 58 5.77 6.91 0.19
CA ASP A 58 5.04 6.65 -1.04
C ASP A 58 3.95 7.70 -1.32
N SER A 59 3.83 8.13 -2.58
CA SER A 59 2.80 9.10 -2.98
C SER A 59 1.51 8.36 -3.38
N ALA A 60 0.85 7.69 -2.42
CA ALA A 60 -0.44 7.02 -2.63
C ALA A 60 -0.50 6.04 -3.84
N GLY A 61 0.66 5.52 -4.24
CA GLY A 61 0.81 4.64 -5.40
C GLY A 61 0.76 3.18 -5.00
N ALA A 62 0.58 2.27 -5.97
CA ALA A 62 0.78 0.85 -5.70
C ALA A 62 2.22 0.62 -5.21
N MET A 63 2.40 0.03 -4.03
CA MET A 63 3.75 -0.28 -3.51
C MET A 63 4.48 -1.24 -4.45
N PHE A 64 3.75 -2.20 -5.02
CA PHE A 64 4.24 -3.04 -6.10
C PHE A 64 3.23 -3.06 -7.25
N SER A 65 3.75 -2.81 -8.44
CA SER A 65 3.06 -3.09 -9.70
C SER A 65 3.95 -4.01 -10.53
N ALA A 66 3.51 -5.25 -10.73
CA ALA A 66 4.21 -6.21 -11.57
C ALA A 66 3.22 -6.83 -12.57
N THR A 67 3.59 -6.81 -13.84
CA THR A 67 2.80 -7.38 -14.94
C THR A 67 3.57 -8.52 -15.58
N GLY A 68 2.87 -9.59 -15.96
CA GLY A 68 3.52 -10.73 -16.63
C GLY A 68 4.43 -11.55 -15.70
N ILE A 69 4.19 -11.49 -14.40
CA ILE A 69 4.93 -12.29 -13.42
C ILE A 69 4.61 -13.78 -13.60
N LYS A 70 5.63 -14.61 -13.42
CA LYS A 70 5.55 -16.07 -13.46
C LYS A 70 5.86 -16.66 -12.08
N PRO A 71 5.40 -17.90 -11.80
CA PRO A 71 5.90 -18.71 -10.69
C PRO A 71 7.39 -18.51 -10.36
N GLY A 72 7.69 -18.22 -9.10
CA GLY A 72 9.04 -17.99 -8.57
C GLY A 72 9.55 -16.55 -8.70
N ASP A 73 8.87 -15.69 -9.47
CA ASP A 73 9.20 -14.26 -9.48
C ASP A 73 8.99 -13.67 -8.08
N ASN A 74 9.85 -12.71 -7.73
CA ASN A 74 9.85 -12.08 -6.42
C ASN A 74 10.22 -10.60 -6.55
N GLY A 75 9.97 -9.86 -5.48
CA GLY A 75 10.36 -8.47 -5.38
C GLY A 75 10.40 -8.03 -3.92
N GLN A 76 11.12 -6.94 -3.67
CA GLN A 76 11.20 -6.32 -2.36
C GLN A 76 11.15 -4.81 -2.46
N ARG A 77 10.68 -4.16 -1.40
CA ARG A 77 10.62 -2.70 -1.31
C ARG A 77 10.71 -2.26 0.14
N CYS A 78 11.46 -1.19 0.38
CA CYS A 78 11.57 -0.57 1.69
C CYS A 78 10.74 0.70 1.75
N ILE A 79 10.11 0.92 2.90
CA ILE A 79 9.25 2.07 3.21
C ILE A 79 9.66 2.63 4.54
N THR A 80 9.76 3.96 4.63
CA THR A 80 10.01 4.67 5.88
C THR A 80 8.71 5.25 6.39
N VAL A 81 8.23 4.77 7.52
CA VAL A 81 7.07 5.34 8.21
C VAL A 81 7.56 6.31 9.27
N THR A 82 7.04 7.53 9.24
CA THR A 82 7.34 8.58 10.21
C THR A 82 6.12 8.81 11.10
N TYR A 83 6.34 8.80 12.41
CA TYR A 83 5.34 9.13 13.40
C TYR A 83 5.44 10.61 13.74
N ASN A 84 4.34 11.34 13.53
CA ASN A 84 4.23 12.78 13.72
C ASN A 84 3.27 13.14 14.88
N GLY A 85 2.87 12.15 15.67
CA GLY A 85 2.01 12.35 16.82
C GLY A 85 2.77 12.71 18.10
N THR A 86 2.01 12.91 19.17
CA THR A 86 2.53 13.26 20.50
C THR A 86 2.04 12.31 21.60
N VAL A 87 1.35 11.21 21.23
CA VAL A 87 0.79 10.21 22.15
C VAL A 87 1.34 8.82 21.84
N ALA A 88 1.90 8.13 22.82
CA ALA A 88 2.33 6.74 22.67
C ALA A 88 1.27 5.91 21.93
N SER A 89 1.65 5.34 20.79
CA SER A 89 0.73 4.63 19.90
C SER A 89 1.38 3.37 19.36
N LEU A 90 0.67 2.24 19.37
CA LEU A 90 1.10 1.04 18.68
C LEU A 90 0.78 1.20 17.19
N VAL A 91 1.78 0.94 16.34
CA VAL A 91 1.64 0.97 14.90
C VAL A 91 1.60 -0.43 14.35
N LYS A 92 0.59 -0.72 13.53
CA LYS A 92 0.46 -1.98 12.82
C LYS A 92 0.25 -1.76 11.33
N VAL A 93 0.79 -2.68 10.54
CA VAL A 93 0.60 -2.78 9.09
C VAL A 93 -0.35 -3.92 8.76
N TYR A 94 -1.27 -3.68 7.84
CA TYR A 94 -2.24 -4.66 7.35
C TYR A 94 -2.52 -4.45 5.85
N ALA A 95 -3.11 -5.46 5.19
CA ALA A 95 -3.44 -5.38 3.77
C ALA A 95 -4.60 -4.40 3.53
N ALA A 96 -4.52 -3.60 2.46
CA ALA A 96 -5.66 -2.83 2.01
C ALA A 96 -6.80 -3.75 1.52
N THR A 97 -8.05 -3.33 1.68
CA THR A 97 -9.25 -4.12 1.33
C THR A 97 -9.38 -4.47 -0.17
N SER A 98 -8.64 -3.78 -1.03
CA SER A 98 -8.61 -3.99 -2.49
C SER A 98 -7.55 -5.01 -2.92
N ILE A 99 -7.55 -6.19 -2.33
CA ILE A 99 -6.56 -7.25 -2.66
C ILE A 99 -6.91 -7.93 -3.99
N SER A 100 -5.96 -7.91 -4.94
CA SER A 100 -6.06 -8.54 -6.26
C SER A 100 -6.32 -10.05 -6.17
N THR A 101 -6.84 -10.69 -7.24
CA THR A 101 -7.09 -12.16 -7.31
C THR A 101 -5.83 -13.04 -7.20
N LEU A 102 -4.65 -12.44 -7.11
CA LEU A 102 -3.36 -13.09 -6.83
C LEU A 102 -3.06 -13.23 -5.33
N HIS A 103 -3.86 -12.62 -4.45
CA HIS A 103 -3.60 -12.61 -3.00
C HIS A 103 -3.38 -13.98 -2.35
N PRO A 104 -3.98 -15.11 -2.77
CA PRO A 104 -3.68 -16.41 -2.15
C PRO A 104 -2.37 -17.04 -2.69
N TYR A 105 -1.78 -16.49 -3.74
CA TYR A 105 -0.58 -17.02 -4.41
C TYR A 105 0.67 -16.16 -4.18
N LEU A 106 0.58 -15.13 -3.35
CA LEU A 106 1.70 -14.26 -3.02
C LEU A 106 2.14 -14.55 -1.58
N ASP A 107 3.28 -15.22 -1.45
CA ASP A 107 3.97 -15.33 -0.18
C ASP A 107 4.61 -14.00 0.15
N MET A 108 4.41 -13.55 1.38
CA MET A 108 4.85 -12.25 1.87
C MET A 108 5.72 -12.43 3.11
N VAL A 109 6.77 -11.61 3.17
CA VAL A 109 7.53 -11.37 4.39
C VAL A 109 7.51 -9.86 4.65
N ILE A 110 7.07 -9.46 5.84
CA ILE A 110 7.17 -8.07 6.29
C ILE A 110 8.14 -8.03 7.45
N GLU A 111 9.16 -7.21 7.32
CA GLU A 111 10.19 -7.01 8.34
C GLU A 111 10.15 -5.57 8.85
N GLN A 112 10.40 -5.42 10.14
CA GLN A 112 10.53 -4.14 10.82
C GLN A 112 12.01 -3.96 11.21
N GLY A 113 12.60 -2.82 10.85
CA GLY A 113 14.04 -2.60 11.06
C GLY A 113 14.54 -1.18 10.73
N ASN A 114 15.84 -1.08 10.47
CA ASN A 114 16.52 0.18 10.20
C ASN A 114 17.46 0.04 9.00
N GLY A 115 17.91 1.17 8.47
CA GLY A 115 18.69 1.22 7.23
C GLY A 115 17.81 1.06 5.99
N GLY A 116 18.43 1.16 4.81
CA GLY A 116 17.68 1.34 3.55
C GLY A 116 17.18 2.76 3.35
N SER A 117 16.47 2.96 2.26
CA SER A 117 15.75 4.18 1.90
C SER A 117 14.48 3.82 1.12
N PHE A 118 13.65 4.81 0.81
CA PHE A 118 12.44 4.58 0.00
C PHE A 118 12.75 3.74 -1.24
N ALA A 119 11.98 2.67 -1.43
CA ALA A 119 12.11 1.72 -2.51
C ALA A 119 13.44 0.94 -2.60
N ASN A 120 14.43 1.21 -1.73
CA ASN A 120 15.73 0.57 -1.75
C ASN A 120 16.08 -0.03 -0.38
N CYS A 121 16.23 -1.35 -0.36
CA CYS A 121 16.55 -2.09 0.86
C CYS A 121 18.06 -2.30 1.10
N GLY A 122 18.92 -1.60 0.38
CA GLY A 122 20.37 -1.64 0.59
C GLY A 122 20.73 -1.20 2.01
N GLY A 123 21.42 -2.08 2.75
CA GLY A 123 21.78 -1.83 4.15
C GLY A 123 20.63 -1.96 5.15
N PHE A 124 19.45 -2.43 4.72
CA PHE A 124 18.37 -2.75 5.65
C PHE A 124 18.74 -3.93 6.55
N THR A 125 18.45 -3.80 7.84
CA THR A 125 18.54 -4.86 8.84
C THR A 125 17.30 -4.81 9.72
N GLY A 126 16.70 -5.97 10.00
CA GLY A 126 15.43 -6.03 10.73
C GLY A 126 15.03 -7.44 11.11
N SER A 127 13.80 -7.59 11.57
CA SER A 127 13.21 -8.87 11.94
C SER A 127 11.81 -9.02 11.35
N ALA A 128 11.45 -10.24 10.97
CA ALA A 128 10.13 -10.54 10.43
C ALA A 128 9.06 -10.31 11.50
N ILE A 129 8.08 -9.48 11.17
CA ILE A 129 6.84 -9.27 11.94
C ILE A 129 5.65 -9.99 11.31
N TYR A 130 5.80 -10.43 10.05
CA TYR A 130 4.83 -11.26 9.34
C TYR A 130 5.54 -12.21 8.36
N THR A 131 5.05 -13.44 8.28
CA THR A 131 5.41 -14.42 7.25
C THR A 131 4.17 -15.25 6.94
N GLY A 132 3.75 -15.24 5.68
CA GLY A 132 2.55 -15.94 5.22
C GLY A 132 2.05 -15.39 3.90
N THR A 133 0.91 -15.89 3.41
CA THR A 133 0.34 -15.38 2.16
C THR A 133 -0.28 -14.00 2.34
N LEU A 134 -0.42 -13.21 1.26
CA LEU A 134 -1.13 -11.93 1.33
C LEU A 134 -2.59 -12.11 1.79
N SER A 135 -3.22 -13.23 1.44
CA SER A 135 -4.58 -13.56 1.87
C SER A 135 -4.75 -13.72 3.39
N ALA A 136 -3.68 -14.12 4.09
CA ALA A 136 -3.71 -14.36 5.52
C ALA A 136 -3.34 -13.12 6.34
N LEU A 137 -2.81 -12.08 5.70
CA LEU A 137 -2.58 -10.80 6.37
C LEU A 137 -3.94 -10.14 6.64
N GLY A 138 -4.15 -9.68 7.88
CA GLY A 138 -5.39 -8.99 8.23
C GLY A 138 -5.64 -7.76 7.36
N THR A 139 -6.89 -7.30 7.35
CA THR A 139 -7.32 -6.08 6.62
C THR A 139 -7.75 -4.95 7.56
N SER A 140 -7.36 -5.05 8.84
CA SER A 140 -7.64 -4.08 9.90
C SER A 140 -6.56 -4.14 10.96
N PHE A 141 -6.50 -3.13 11.83
CA PHE A 141 -5.56 -3.07 12.95
C PHE A 141 -5.54 -4.33 13.84
N ALA A 142 -6.71 -4.93 14.10
CA ALA A 142 -6.82 -6.11 14.95
C ALA A 142 -6.03 -7.31 14.39
N GLY A 143 -6.05 -7.50 13.06
CA GLY A 143 -5.31 -8.55 12.35
C GLY A 143 -3.98 -8.10 11.75
N GLY A 144 -3.56 -6.85 12.00
CA GLY A 144 -2.31 -6.30 11.50
C GLY A 144 -1.09 -6.79 12.26
N ALA A 145 0.07 -6.70 11.62
CA ALA A 145 1.38 -7.05 12.16
C ALA A 145 2.14 -5.79 12.57
N GLY A 146 2.98 -5.87 13.59
CA GLY A 146 3.83 -4.75 14.00
C GLY A 146 3.94 -4.62 15.51
N THR A 147 5.10 -4.16 15.95
CA THR A 147 5.43 -3.97 17.37
C THR A 147 5.99 -2.57 17.63
N TRP A 148 6.15 -1.74 16.61
CA TRP A 148 6.64 -0.37 16.75
C TRP A 148 5.65 0.48 17.54
N ALA A 149 6.10 1.07 18.65
CA ALA A 149 5.29 1.88 19.54
C ALA A 149 5.95 3.25 19.82
N PRO A 150 5.96 4.18 18.85
CA PRO A 150 6.56 5.49 19.03
C PRO A 150 5.76 6.34 20.03
N ALA A 151 6.48 7.17 20.79
CA ALA A 151 5.89 8.15 21.72
C ALA A 151 6.25 9.60 21.38
N LEU A 152 7.22 9.81 20.48
CA LEU A 152 7.74 11.13 20.13
C LEU A 152 7.63 11.38 18.63
N SER A 153 7.15 12.57 18.28
CA SER A 153 7.14 13.05 16.89
C SER A 153 8.55 12.99 16.27
N GLY A 154 8.61 12.65 14.99
CA GLY A 154 9.87 12.47 14.24
C GLY A 154 10.49 11.08 14.38
N SER A 155 9.90 10.19 15.19
CA SER A 155 10.32 8.79 15.25
C SER A 155 10.06 8.12 13.90
N THR A 156 11.05 7.41 13.37
CA THR A 156 10.93 6.68 12.10
C THR A 156 11.10 5.18 12.30
N GLN A 157 10.43 4.43 11.43
CA GLN A 157 10.54 2.98 11.36
C GLN A 157 10.59 2.56 9.90
N VAL A 158 11.64 1.83 9.51
CA VAL A 158 11.72 1.26 8.17
C VAL A 158 11.09 -0.13 8.17
N TYR A 159 10.32 -0.40 7.12
CA TYR A 159 9.76 -1.71 6.82
C TYR A 159 10.34 -2.22 5.52
N ARG A 160 10.72 -3.50 5.48
CA ARG A 160 11.02 -4.22 4.24
C ARG A 160 9.88 -5.19 3.94
N ILE A 161 9.25 -5.01 2.79
CA ILE A 161 8.21 -5.92 2.30
C ILE A 161 8.80 -6.71 1.14
N SER A 162 8.76 -8.02 1.24
CA SER A 162 9.20 -8.96 0.21
C SER A 162 8.02 -9.82 -0.21
N TRP A 163 7.89 -10.10 -1.50
CA TRP A 163 6.88 -11.00 -2.04
C TRP A 163 7.52 -12.05 -2.95
N THR A 164 6.91 -13.23 -3.01
CA THR A 164 7.24 -14.29 -3.96
C THR A 164 5.94 -14.86 -4.54
N LEU A 165 5.88 -14.99 -5.87
CA LEU A 165 4.77 -15.66 -6.54
C LEU A 165 4.94 -17.16 -6.41
N LEU A 166 3.98 -17.80 -5.72
CA LEU A 166 3.97 -19.26 -5.53
C LEU A 166 3.96 -20.00 -6.87
N ASP A 167 4.58 -21.17 -6.89
CA ASP A 167 4.59 -22.03 -8.06
C ASP A 167 3.23 -22.73 -8.24
N ASN A 168 2.32 -21.99 -8.87
CA ASN A 168 0.98 -22.44 -9.16
C ASN A 168 0.55 -21.99 -10.55
N TYR A 169 0.16 -22.94 -11.40
CA TYR A 169 -0.34 -22.67 -12.75
C TYR A 169 -1.55 -21.72 -12.75
N ALA A 170 -2.38 -21.74 -11.71
CA ALA A 170 -3.54 -20.84 -11.57
C ALA A 170 -3.14 -19.37 -11.31
N ALA A 171 -1.86 -19.08 -11.06
CA ALA A 171 -1.35 -17.74 -10.85
C ALA A 171 -0.81 -17.08 -12.13
N GLN A 172 -0.66 -17.83 -13.23
CA GLN A 172 -0.09 -17.32 -14.48
C GLN A 172 -0.94 -16.21 -15.12
N SER A 173 -0.26 -15.23 -15.74
CA SER A 173 -0.87 -14.12 -16.48
C SER A 173 -1.80 -13.20 -15.67
N LYS A 174 -1.71 -13.23 -14.34
CA LYS A 174 -2.46 -12.34 -13.45
C LYS A 174 -1.64 -11.09 -13.10
N ALA A 175 -2.34 -10.03 -12.69
CA ALA A 175 -1.75 -8.79 -12.21
C ALA A 175 -2.12 -8.58 -10.75
N ALA A 176 -1.16 -8.14 -9.95
CA ALA A 176 -1.36 -7.78 -8.56
C ALA A 176 -1.00 -6.32 -8.35
N ILE A 177 -1.89 -5.63 -7.63
CA ILE A 177 -1.56 -4.40 -6.94
C ILE A 177 -1.45 -4.77 -5.47
N LEU A 178 -0.29 -4.49 -4.89
CA LEU A 178 -0.05 -4.66 -3.46
C LEU A 178 -0.16 -3.28 -2.80
N ALA A 179 -1.11 -3.18 -1.87
CA ALA A 179 -1.35 -1.98 -1.08
C ALA A 179 -1.49 -2.38 0.39
N PHE A 180 -0.83 -1.61 1.25
CA PHE A 180 -0.80 -1.82 2.69
C PHE A 180 -1.27 -0.55 3.39
N THR A 181 -1.69 -0.68 4.63
CA THR A 181 -2.05 0.45 5.48
C THR A 181 -1.29 0.32 6.78
N TRP A 182 -0.60 1.40 7.17
CA TRP A 182 -0.07 1.57 8.52
C TRP A 182 -1.06 2.41 9.32
N GLU A 183 -1.50 1.87 10.44
CA GLU A 183 -2.41 2.55 11.36
C GLU A 183 -1.75 2.61 12.73
N ALA A 184 -1.85 3.78 13.36
CA ALA A 184 -1.43 4.01 14.72
C ALA A 184 -2.65 4.11 15.63
N GLN A 185 -2.70 3.31 16.69
CA GLN A 185 -3.71 3.44 17.74
C GLN A 185 -3.03 3.79 19.07
N SER A 186 -3.54 4.82 19.75
CA SER A 186 -3.06 5.21 21.07
C SER A 186 -3.23 4.06 22.07
N THR A 187 -2.21 3.84 22.88
CA THR A 187 -2.21 2.81 23.95
C THR A 187 -2.52 3.40 25.31
#